data_AF-A0A973CJH0-F1
#
_entry.id   AF-A0A973CJH0-F1
#
_cell.length_a   1.000
_cell.length_b   1.000
_cell.length_c   1.000
_cell.angle_alpha   90.00
_cell.angle_beta   90.00
_cell.angle_gamma   90.00
#
_symmetry.space_group_name_H-M   'P 1'
#
loop_
_entity.id
_entity.type
_entity.pdbx_description
1 polymer ?
#
loop_
_entity_poly.entity_id
_entity_poly.type
_entity_poly.pdbx_seq_one_letter_code
_entity_poly.pdbx_strand_id
1 'polypeptide(L)'
;MFRFILLIFSCSLFATEILLPQNRAHFLTNEMIYVSVVRQAKVLSANKLIVNLAGPHKSHMKLSFHIPASKNQFRTEHIQLNAALMRPGKYQLKITADGNSTLKSFSVISHYNKSSFRTINWGGKAKDKQQLSQGEENLGYNLFIGHGPKDDNAYLLQASVDFMSCCSMSGGHQMDLRPECDWSDPQVFQGGTMRVVRRAIMDRIRPNVTGIHFYDEAKLSDGIGGGNAHNIPSQLWAWEATYNKSRVAYKDRTKYPEQWREWSLWKLGFMDAAWKDAKFGIDLVKPELLSITDSQFAYNDLSHGYYYNVNDSLPVLLGHGG
;
A
#
# COMPACT_ATOMS: atom_id res chain seq x y z
N MET A 1 -18.13 -59.81 -42.38
CA MET A 1 -17.22 -59.71 -41.21
C MET A 1 -16.52 -58.35 -41.29
N PHE A 2 -17.11 -57.30 -40.71
CA PHE A 2 -16.57 -55.94 -40.75
C PHE A 2 -15.53 -55.77 -39.65
N ARG A 3 -14.27 -55.48 -40.01
CA ARG A 3 -13.22 -55.10 -39.06
C ARG A 3 -13.33 -53.61 -38.76
N PHE A 4 -13.79 -53.27 -37.56
CA PHE A 4 -13.62 -51.93 -37.00
C PHE A 4 -12.16 -51.76 -36.57
N ILE A 5 -11.45 -50.81 -37.19
CA ILE A 5 -10.16 -50.34 -36.72
C ILE A 5 -10.43 -49.28 -35.66
N LEU A 6 -10.24 -49.64 -34.39
CA LEU A 6 -10.29 -48.71 -33.27
C LEU A 6 -8.95 -47.95 -33.22
N LEU A 7 -8.92 -46.75 -33.76
CA LEU A 7 -7.80 -45.81 -33.59
C LEU A 7 -7.82 -45.27 -32.16
N ILE A 8 -7.05 -45.89 -31.27
CA ILE A 8 -6.77 -45.35 -29.94
C ILE A 8 -5.76 -44.22 -30.13
N PHE A 9 -6.24 -42.98 -30.16
CA PHE A 9 -5.36 -41.82 -29.96
C PHE A 9 -4.87 -41.83 -28.53
N SER A 10 -3.61 -42.22 -28.32
CA SER A 10 -2.90 -41.97 -27.08
C SER A 10 -2.73 -40.46 -26.95
N CYS A 11 -3.68 -39.80 -26.29
CA CYS A 11 -3.54 -38.40 -25.92
C CYS A 11 -2.43 -38.34 -24.85
N SER A 12 -1.20 -38.10 -25.27
CA SER A 12 -0.14 -37.74 -24.34
C SER A 12 -0.57 -36.44 -23.65
N LEU A 13 -0.91 -36.51 -22.37
CA LEU A 13 -1.23 -35.36 -21.52
C LEU A 13 0.02 -34.49 -21.37
N PHE A 14 0.29 -33.67 -22.37
CA PHE A 14 1.10 -32.48 -22.22
C PHE A 14 0.15 -31.38 -21.72
N ALA A 15 0.53 -30.68 -20.65
CA ALA A 15 -0.16 -29.49 -20.19
C ALA A 15 0.81 -28.31 -20.15
N THR A 16 0.30 -27.13 -20.47
CA THR A 16 1.04 -25.87 -20.37
C THR A 16 0.15 -24.87 -19.64
N GLU A 17 0.64 -24.29 -18.56
CA GLU A 17 -0.07 -23.30 -17.77
C GLU A 17 0.70 -21.98 -17.76
N ILE A 18 -0.05 -20.87 -17.77
CA ILE A 18 0.50 -19.53 -17.62
C ILE A 18 0.05 -18.97 -16.28
N LEU A 19 1.02 -18.74 -15.40
CA LEU A 19 0.83 -18.12 -14.10
C LEU A 19 1.38 -16.68 -14.14
N LEU A 20 0.54 -15.75 -13.70
CA LEU A 20 0.90 -14.34 -13.51
C LEU A 20 1.17 -14.07 -12.03
N PRO A 21 1.91 -13.00 -11.67
CA PRO A 21 2.22 -12.70 -10.28
C PRO A 21 0.94 -12.60 -9.45
N GLN A 22 0.82 -13.46 -8.43
CA GLN A 22 -0.35 -13.55 -7.55
C GLN A 22 -1.68 -13.73 -8.29
N ASN A 23 -1.66 -14.33 -9.49
CA ASN A 23 -2.82 -14.46 -10.37
C ASN A 23 -3.48 -13.13 -10.77
N ARG A 24 -2.75 -12.01 -10.69
CA ARG A 24 -3.24 -10.69 -11.10
C ARG A 24 -3.55 -10.64 -12.59
N ALA A 25 -4.60 -9.91 -12.95
CA ALA A 25 -5.00 -9.64 -14.33
C ALA A 25 -4.73 -8.18 -14.78
N HIS A 26 -4.23 -7.33 -13.89
CA HIS A 26 -4.02 -5.90 -14.14
C HIS A 26 -2.65 -5.47 -13.63
N PHE A 27 -1.94 -4.70 -14.46
CA PHE A 27 -0.58 -4.21 -14.20
C PHE A 27 -0.46 -2.75 -14.62
N LEU A 28 0.43 -2.00 -13.99
CA LEU A 28 0.78 -0.63 -14.36
C LEU A 28 1.92 -0.59 -15.38
N THR A 29 2.00 0.48 -16.14
CA THR A 29 3.10 0.71 -17.10
C THR A 29 4.46 0.91 -16.45
N ASN A 30 4.58 1.08 -15.14
CA ASN A 30 5.87 1.11 -14.43
C ASN A 30 6.27 -0.24 -13.80
N GLU A 31 5.54 -1.32 -14.08
CA GLU A 31 5.82 -2.65 -13.53
C GLU A 31 6.65 -3.54 -14.47
N MET A 32 7.42 -4.45 -13.88
CA MET A 32 7.92 -5.66 -14.56
C MET A 32 6.93 -6.81 -14.31
N ILE A 33 6.42 -7.41 -15.38
CA ILE A 33 5.47 -8.52 -15.32
C ILE A 33 6.23 -9.84 -15.46
N TYR A 34 6.35 -10.58 -14.36
CA TYR A 34 6.98 -11.89 -14.34
C TYR A 34 5.97 -12.99 -14.66
N VAL A 35 6.08 -13.58 -15.84
CA VAL A 35 5.25 -14.70 -16.28
C VAL A 35 5.96 -16.00 -15.99
N SER A 36 5.27 -16.93 -15.34
CA SER A 36 5.74 -18.31 -15.19
C SER A 36 4.96 -19.21 -16.14
N VAL A 37 5.68 -19.93 -16.99
CA VAL A 37 5.13 -20.98 -17.85
C VAL A 37 5.44 -22.30 -17.18
N VAL A 38 4.41 -23.05 -16.81
CA VAL A 38 4.56 -24.39 -16.23
C VAL A 38 4.27 -25.41 -17.32
N ARG A 39 5.25 -26.24 -17.65
CA ARG A 39 5.10 -27.37 -18.56
C ARG A 39 5.01 -28.65 -17.77
N GLN A 40 4.05 -29.50 -18.13
CA GLN A 40 3.87 -30.80 -17.52
C GLN A 40 3.76 -31.90 -18.58
N ALA A 41 4.55 -32.96 -18.41
CA ALA A 41 4.52 -34.15 -19.27
C ALA A 41 5.16 -35.34 -18.54
N LYS A 42 5.02 -36.57 -19.08
CA LYS A 42 5.75 -37.73 -18.55
C LYS A 42 7.27 -37.58 -18.72
N VAL A 43 7.69 -37.03 -19.85
CA VAL A 43 9.07 -36.66 -20.19
C VAL A 43 8.99 -35.38 -21.02
N LEU A 44 9.77 -34.36 -20.67
CA LEU A 44 9.84 -33.12 -21.42
C LEU A 44 11.03 -33.17 -22.39
N SER A 45 10.77 -33.03 -23.68
CA SER A 45 11.82 -32.95 -24.70
C SER A 45 12.40 -31.54 -24.78
N ALA A 46 13.60 -31.43 -25.34
CA ALA A 46 14.14 -30.12 -25.74
C ALA A 46 13.30 -29.58 -26.90
N ASN A 47 12.91 -28.31 -26.84
CA ASN A 47 12.03 -27.70 -27.82
C ASN A 47 12.20 -26.18 -27.87
N LYS A 48 11.30 -25.49 -28.57
CA LYS A 48 11.16 -24.04 -28.55
C LYS A 48 9.92 -23.64 -27.75
N LEU A 49 10.11 -22.68 -26.85
CA LEU A 49 9.04 -21.89 -26.25
C LEU A 49 8.77 -20.70 -27.15
N ILE A 50 7.56 -20.60 -27.70
CA ILE A 50 7.14 -19.47 -28.53
C ILE A 50 6.20 -18.61 -27.71
N VAL A 51 6.54 -17.35 -27.55
CA VAL A 51 5.76 -16.34 -26.87
C VAL A 51 5.15 -15.43 -27.92
N ASN A 52 3.83 -15.36 -28.00
CA ASN A 52 3.14 -14.36 -28.81
C ASN A 52 2.32 -13.48 -27.88
N LEU A 53 2.52 -12.18 -27.99
CA LEU A 53 1.81 -11.18 -27.21
C LEU A 53 1.10 -10.24 -28.19
N ALA A 54 -0.22 -10.23 -28.15
CA ALA A 54 -1.05 -9.32 -28.94
C ALA A 54 -1.67 -8.28 -28.02
N GLY A 55 -1.66 -7.02 -28.44
CA GLY A 55 -2.12 -5.88 -27.66
C GLY A 55 -3.01 -4.91 -28.47
N PRO A 56 -3.37 -3.77 -27.87
CA PRO A 56 -4.16 -2.74 -28.53
C PRO A 56 -3.43 -2.15 -29.74
N HIS A 57 -4.18 -1.51 -30.64
CA HIS A 57 -3.65 -0.84 -31.83
C HIS A 57 -2.76 -1.71 -32.73
N LYS A 58 -3.11 -2.99 -32.88
CA LYS A 58 -2.33 -3.98 -33.65
C LYS A 58 -0.91 -4.20 -33.10
N SER A 59 -0.65 -3.84 -31.84
CA SER A 59 0.62 -4.15 -31.17
C SER A 59 0.80 -5.66 -31.12
N HIS A 60 1.97 -6.13 -31.53
CA HIS A 60 2.29 -7.55 -31.56
C HIS A 60 3.77 -7.77 -31.29
N MET A 61 4.06 -8.77 -30.47
CA MET A 61 5.42 -9.22 -30.17
C MET A 61 5.46 -10.75 -30.29
N LYS A 62 6.52 -11.27 -30.92
CA LYS A 62 6.79 -12.70 -31.01
C LYS A 62 8.24 -12.98 -30.62
N LEU A 63 8.43 -13.86 -29.65
CA LEU A 63 9.73 -14.30 -29.17
C LEU A 63 9.82 -15.81 -29.23
N SER A 64 11.02 -16.35 -29.42
CA SER A 64 11.27 -17.78 -29.39
C SER A 64 12.54 -18.08 -28.61
N PHE A 65 12.41 -18.97 -27.63
CA PHE A 65 13.51 -19.38 -26.75
C PHE A 65 13.71 -20.88 -26.86
N HIS A 66 14.96 -21.33 -26.80
CA HIS A 66 15.24 -22.76 -26.65
C HIS A 66 14.99 -23.17 -25.20
N ILE A 67 14.21 -24.23 -25.02
CA ILE A 67 13.94 -24.82 -23.71
C ILE A 67 14.53 -26.25 -23.70
N PRO A 68 15.31 -26.61 -22.69
CA PRO A 68 15.99 -27.91 -22.68
C PRO A 68 15.04 -29.03 -22.25
N ALA A 69 15.47 -30.26 -22.54
CA ALA A 69 14.80 -31.46 -22.07
C ALA A 69 14.82 -31.55 -20.53
N SER A 70 13.88 -32.29 -19.97
CA SER A 70 13.81 -32.59 -18.55
C SER A 70 13.25 -33.98 -18.33
N LYS A 71 13.89 -34.74 -17.43
CA LYS A 71 13.36 -36.00 -16.91
C LYS A 71 12.29 -35.79 -15.83
N ASN A 72 12.18 -34.57 -15.31
CA ASN A 72 11.13 -34.22 -14.36
C ASN A 72 9.80 -34.05 -15.10
N GLN A 73 8.73 -34.44 -14.43
CA GLN A 73 7.39 -34.32 -14.98
C GLN A 73 6.91 -32.87 -15.12
N PHE A 74 7.55 -31.95 -14.38
CA PHE A 74 7.27 -30.53 -14.38
C PHE A 74 8.53 -29.73 -14.65
N ARG A 75 8.37 -28.61 -15.36
CA ARG A 75 9.40 -27.58 -15.49
C ARG A 75 8.74 -26.22 -15.58
N THR A 76 9.40 -25.22 -15.04
CA THR A 76 8.93 -23.84 -15.11
C THR A 76 9.95 -22.98 -15.84
N GLU A 77 9.45 -22.19 -16.77
CA GLU A 77 10.21 -21.16 -17.48
C GLU A 77 9.67 -19.79 -17.08
N HIS A 78 10.57 -18.87 -16.74
CA HIS A 78 10.21 -17.50 -16.36
C HIS A 78 10.51 -16.55 -17.51
N ILE A 79 9.50 -15.76 -17.87
CA ILE A 79 9.59 -14.69 -18.87
C ILE A 79 9.32 -13.38 -18.16
N GLN A 80 10.10 -12.37 -18.45
CA GLN A 80 9.89 -11.02 -17.94
C GLN A 80 9.38 -10.12 -19.06
N LEU A 81 8.25 -9.45 -18.85
CA LEU A 81 7.74 -8.41 -19.74
C LEU A 81 7.91 -7.06 -19.05
N ASN A 82 8.46 -6.07 -19.76
CA ASN A 82 8.55 -4.71 -19.26
C ASN A 82 7.30 -3.92 -19.67
N ALA A 83 6.43 -3.59 -18.71
CA ALA A 83 5.19 -2.88 -19.00
C ALA A 83 5.43 -1.44 -19.47
N ALA A 84 6.61 -0.85 -19.21
CA ALA A 84 6.95 0.49 -19.69
C ALA A 84 7.11 0.56 -21.22
N LEU A 85 7.35 -0.58 -21.85
CA LEU A 85 7.42 -0.72 -23.32
C LEU A 85 6.07 -1.08 -23.93
N MET A 86 5.03 -1.22 -23.11
CA MET A 86 3.68 -1.63 -23.51
C MET A 86 2.74 -0.42 -23.45
N ARG A 87 1.90 -0.27 -24.47
CA ARG A 87 0.82 0.74 -24.43
C ARG A 87 -0.26 0.28 -23.45
N PRO A 88 -0.92 1.18 -22.69
CA PRO A 88 -2.08 0.81 -21.89
C PRO A 88 -3.17 0.14 -22.74
N GLY A 89 -3.79 -0.90 -22.20
CA GLY A 89 -4.87 -1.66 -22.82
C GLY A 89 -4.83 -3.15 -22.49
N LYS A 90 -5.69 -3.92 -23.16
CA LYS A 90 -5.83 -5.37 -22.96
C LYS A 90 -4.85 -6.12 -23.85
N TYR A 91 -4.19 -7.12 -23.28
CA TYR A 91 -3.23 -8.00 -23.94
C TYR A 91 -3.67 -9.46 -23.86
N GLN A 92 -3.33 -10.20 -24.91
CA GLN A 92 -3.44 -11.65 -24.99
C GLN A 92 -2.05 -12.25 -25.12
N LEU A 93 -1.65 -13.01 -24.11
CA LEU A 93 -0.41 -13.75 -24.08
C LEU A 93 -0.69 -15.20 -24.45
N LYS A 94 -0.18 -15.61 -25.61
CA LYS A 94 -0.20 -16.99 -26.08
C LYS A 94 1.18 -17.59 -25.96
N ILE A 95 1.29 -18.66 -25.18
CA ILE A 95 2.50 -19.47 -25.05
C ILE A 95 2.29 -20.77 -25.82
N THR A 96 3.25 -21.13 -26.66
CA THR A 96 3.28 -22.40 -27.37
C THR A 96 4.56 -23.15 -27.03
N ALA A 97 4.43 -24.38 -26.54
CA ALA A 97 5.54 -25.30 -26.25
C ALA A 97 5.04 -26.73 -26.38
N ASP A 98 5.91 -27.64 -26.80
CA ASP A 98 5.61 -29.10 -26.82
C ASP A 98 4.33 -29.46 -27.59
N GLY A 99 4.06 -28.73 -28.68
CA GLY A 99 2.87 -28.92 -29.53
C GLY A 99 1.58 -28.32 -28.95
N ASN A 100 1.60 -27.84 -27.71
CA ASN A 100 0.46 -27.22 -27.04
C ASN A 100 0.51 -25.71 -27.08
N SER A 101 -0.66 -25.08 -26.95
CA SER A 101 -0.78 -23.64 -26.82
C SER A 101 -1.74 -23.26 -25.70
N THR A 102 -1.33 -22.31 -24.87
CA THR A 102 -2.14 -21.76 -23.78
C THR A 102 -2.26 -20.26 -23.92
N LEU A 103 -3.43 -19.72 -23.61
CA LEU A 103 -3.75 -18.31 -23.71
C LEU A 103 -4.05 -17.74 -22.31
N LYS A 104 -3.53 -16.55 -22.02
CA LYS A 104 -3.85 -15.78 -20.82
C LYS A 104 -4.06 -14.32 -21.20
N SER A 105 -5.09 -13.70 -20.64
CA SER A 105 -5.37 -12.28 -20.84
C SER A 105 -4.99 -11.49 -19.59
N PHE A 106 -4.48 -10.28 -19.80
CA PHE A 106 -4.26 -9.29 -18.74
C PHE A 106 -4.37 -7.88 -19.33
N SER A 107 -4.37 -6.87 -18.47
CA SER A 107 -4.41 -5.46 -18.88
C SER A 107 -3.21 -4.71 -18.34
N VAL A 108 -2.69 -3.78 -19.14
CA VAL A 108 -1.71 -2.78 -18.71
C VAL A 108 -2.43 -1.44 -18.59
N ILE A 109 -2.23 -0.73 -17.50
CA ILE A 109 -2.88 0.52 -17.15
C ILE A 109 -1.79 1.58 -16.98
N SER A 110 -2.08 2.84 -17.33
CA SER A 110 -1.12 3.92 -17.12
C SER A 110 -0.85 4.11 -15.63
N HIS A 111 0.42 4.23 -15.23
CA HIS A 111 0.78 4.68 -13.88
C HIS A 111 0.72 6.20 -13.71
N TYR A 112 0.57 6.94 -14.81
CA TYR A 112 0.41 8.39 -14.76
C TYR A 112 -1.05 8.76 -14.50
N ASN A 113 -1.24 9.61 -13.49
CA ASN A 113 -2.49 10.32 -13.24
C ASN A 113 -2.66 11.45 -14.26
N LYS A 114 -3.91 11.79 -14.60
CA LYS A 114 -4.17 12.84 -15.59
C LYS A 114 -4.07 14.23 -14.97
N SER A 115 -4.45 14.35 -13.70
CA SER A 115 -4.36 15.55 -12.89
C SER A 115 -3.03 15.62 -12.14
N SER A 116 -2.45 16.82 -12.09
CA SER A 116 -1.32 17.15 -11.21
C SER A 116 -1.74 17.37 -9.76
N PHE A 117 -3.05 17.51 -9.49
CA PHE A 117 -3.61 17.66 -8.16
C PHE A 117 -4.04 16.30 -7.61
N ARG A 118 -3.84 16.07 -6.31
CA ARG A 118 -4.42 14.92 -5.62
C ARG A 118 -5.86 15.22 -5.23
N THR A 119 -6.80 14.47 -5.80
CA THR A 119 -8.23 14.54 -5.50
C THR A 119 -8.60 13.31 -4.68
N ILE A 120 -8.90 13.54 -3.40
CA ILE A 120 -8.97 12.50 -2.39
C ILE A 120 -10.43 12.08 -2.16
N ASN A 121 -10.72 10.80 -2.31
CA ASN A 121 -11.92 10.19 -1.75
C ASN A 121 -11.61 9.62 -0.37
N TRP A 122 -11.92 10.40 0.67
CA TRP A 122 -11.71 10.00 2.06
C TRP A 122 -12.91 9.21 2.60
N GLY A 123 -12.68 7.98 3.07
CA GLY A 123 -13.73 7.18 3.71
C GLY A 123 -14.87 6.77 2.79
N GLY A 124 -14.68 6.89 1.47
CA GLY A 124 -15.66 6.53 0.45
C GLY A 124 -16.21 5.11 0.62
N LYS A 125 -17.52 4.96 0.35
CA LYS A 125 -18.25 3.70 0.57
C LYS A 125 -18.37 2.82 -0.67
N ALA A 126 -17.79 3.23 -1.81
CA ALA A 126 -17.84 2.49 -3.06
C ALA A 126 -17.15 1.13 -2.92
N LYS A 127 -17.79 0.08 -3.43
CA LYS A 127 -17.30 -1.30 -3.37
C LYS A 127 -17.33 -1.95 -4.74
N ASP A 128 -16.41 -2.90 -4.99
CA ASP A 128 -16.42 -3.71 -6.21
C ASP A 128 -16.47 -2.79 -7.45
N LYS A 129 -17.26 -3.12 -8.47
CA LYS A 129 -17.41 -2.33 -9.70
C LYS A 129 -17.79 -0.86 -9.50
N GLN A 130 -18.40 -0.47 -8.36
CA GLN A 130 -18.67 0.95 -8.09
C GLN A 130 -17.37 1.75 -7.99
N GLN A 131 -16.25 1.11 -7.67
CA GLN A 131 -14.97 1.79 -7.57
C GLN A 131 -14.47 2.31 -8.94
N LEU A 132 -14.94 1.75 -10.05
CA LEU A 132 -14.62 2.21 -11.40
C LEU A 132 -15.08 3.66 -11.66
N SER A 133 -16.16 4.10 -11.00
CA SER A 133 -16.66 5.47 -11.19
C SER A 133 -15.87 6.51 -10.41
N GLN A 134 -14.96 6.11 -9.52
CA GLN A 134 -14.20 7.07 -8.71
C GLN A 134 -13.16 7.83 -9.53
N GLY A 135 -12.62 7.20 -10.57
CA GLY A 135 -11.50 7.70 -11.35
C GLY A 135 -11.70 9.07 -11.98
N GLU A 136 -10.60 9.60 -12.49
CA GLU A 136 -10.54 10.95 -13.09
C GLU A 136 -11.50 11.16 -14.28
N GLU A 137 -11.85 10.09 -14.99
CA GLU A 137 -12.81 10.13 -16.11
C GLU A 137 -14.28 10.26 -15.68
N ASN A 138 -14.55 10.21 -14.37
CA ASN A 138 -15.89 10.24 -13.84
C ASN A 138 -15.96 11.18 -12.62
N LEU A 139 -15.90 10.66 -11.39
CA LEU A 139 -16.02 11.50 -10.20
C LEU A 139 -14.78 12.37 -9.94
N GLY A 140 -13.68 12.14 -10.66
CA GLY A 140 -12.52 13.04 -10.61
C GLY A 140 -11.50 12.69 -9.54
N TYR A 141 -11.67 11.61 -8.77
CA TYR A 141 -10.71 11.19 -7.75
C TYR A 141 -9.51 10.46 -8.36
N ASN A 142 -8.33 10.65 -7.77
CA ASN A 142 -7.11 9.91 -8.10
C ASN A 142 -6.38 9.34 -6.87
N LEU A 143 -6.94 9.54 -5.67
CA LEU A 143 -6.49 8.88 -4.45
C LEU A 143 -7.69 8.46 -3.61
N PHE A 144 -7.74 7.20 -3.21
CA PHE A 144 -8.66 6.69 -2.19
C PHE A 144 -7.91 6.55 -0.86
N ILE A 145 -8.37 7.25 0.17
CA ILE A 145 -7.88 7.12 1.55
C ILE A 145 -8.96 6.40 2.36
N GLY A 146 -8.65 5.20 2.84
CA GLY A 146 -9.65 4.40 3.53
C GLY A 146 -9.13 3.10 4.14
N HIS A 147 -9.98 2.42 4.92
CA HIS A 147 -9.65 1.11 5.46
C HIS A 147 -9.86 0.02 4.41
N GLY A 148 -8.76 -0.49 3.86
CA GLY A 148 -8.70 -1.75 3.12
C GLY A 148 -9.83 -1.95 2.10
N PRO A 149 -9.78 -1.30 0.92
CA PRO A 149 -10.81 -1.46 -0.09
C PRO A 149 -10.87 -2.94 -0.49
N LYS A 150 -12.09 -3.49 -0.48
CA LYS A 150 -12.38 -4.80 -1.09
C LYS A 150 -12.22 -4.65 -2.59
N ASP A 151 -10.98 -4.79 -3.04
CA ASP A 151 -10.56 -4.54 -4.40
C ASP A 151 -9.70 -5.70 -4.93
N ASP A 152 -10.24 -6.91 -4.83
CA ASP A 152 -9.61 -8.14 -5.32
C ASP A 152 -9.55 -8.16 -6.85
N ASN A 153 -10.45 -7.41 -7.49
CA ASN A 153 -10.55 -7.26 -8.93
C ASN A 153 -9.76 -6.05 -9.46
N ALA A 154 -9.04 -5.32 -8.60
CA ALA A 154 -8.22 -4.16 -8.97
C ALA A 154 -9.00 -3.06 -9.74
N TYR A 155 -10.25 -2.78 -9.35
CA TYR A 155 -11.07 -1.70 -9.89
C TYR A 155 -10.52 -0.32 -9.55
N LEU A 156 -9.90 -0.10 -8.38
CA LEU A 156 -9.23 1.18 -8.11
C LEU A 156 -8.10 1.39 -9.10
N LEU A 157 -7.29 0.34 -9.33
CA LEU A 157 -6.23 0.36 -10.32
C LEU A 157 -6.77 0.66 -11.73
N GLN A 158 -7.86 -0.02 -12.12
CA GLN A 158 -8.52 0.20 -13.42
C GLN A 158 -9.11 1.61 -13.56
N ALA A 159 -9.56 2.21 -12.45
CA ALA A 159 -10.03 3.58 -12.40
C ALA A 159 -8.89 4.61 -12.39
N SER A 160 -7.61 4.18 -12.39
CA SER A 160 -6.45 5.05 -12.17
C SER A 160 -6.54 5.81 -10.84
N VAL A 161 -7.03 5.13 -9.79
CA VAL A 161 -7.11 5.65 -8.44
C VAL A 161 -6.06 4.97 -7.59
N ASP A 162 -5.13 5.76 -7.06
CA ASP A 162 -4.16 5.30 -6.07
C ASP A 162 -4.87 4.97 -4.75
N PHE A 163 -4.26 4.13 -3.93
CA PHE A 163 -4.79 3.74 -2.63
C PHE A 163 -3.80 4.06 -1.52
N MET A 164 -4.33 4.54 -0.40
CA MET A 164 -3.60 4.71 0.84
C MET A 164 -4.49 4.27 2.01
N SER A 165 -3.93 3.44 2.88
CA SER A 165 -4.65 2.98 4.06
C SER A 165 -4.78 4.12 5.08
N CYS A 166 -6.00 4.38 5.55
CA CYS A 166 -6.26 5.41 6.55
C CYS A 166 -6.13 4.87 7.99
N CYS A 167 -5.87 5.79 8.93
CA CYS A 167 -5.91 5.58 10.38
C CYS A 167 -5.26 4.27 10.85
N SER A 168 -4.09 3.94 10.29
CA SER A 168 -3.50 2.60 10.43
C SER A 168 -2.92 2.34 11.82
N MET A 169 -2.42 3.39 12.50
CA MET A 169 -2.07 3.33 13.92
C MET A 169 -3.34 3.38 14.76
N SER A 170 -4.26 4.32 14.53
CA SER A 170 -5.60 4.39 15.15
C SER A 170 -6.33 5.62 14.56
N GLY A 171 -7.60 5.85 14.91
CA GLY A 171 -8.39 6.98 14.41
C GLY A 171 -9.52 7.39 15.36
N GLY A 172 -10.20 8.49 15.05
CA GLY A 172 -11.35 9.00 15.80
C GLY A 172 -11.02 9.38 17.24
N HIS A 173 -9.91 10.09 17.45
CA HIS A 173 -9.48 10.58 18.77
C HIS A 173 -9.29 9.48 19.85
N GLN A 174 -9.05 8.24 19.46
CA GLN A 174 -8.96 7.13 20.43
C GLN A 174 -7.80 7.27 21.43
N MET A 175 -6.73 7.97 21.06
CA MET A 175 -5.54 8.13 21.91
C MET A 175 -5.68 9.29 22.89
N ASP A 176 -6.55 10.26 22.61
CA ASP A 176 -6.93 11.34 23.53
C ASP A 176 -8.15 11.04 24.38
N LEU A 177 -9.09 10.22 23.88
CA LEU A 177 -10.25 9.82 24.66
C LEU A 177 -9.95 8.70 25.68
N ARG A 178 -8.80 8.03 25.57
CA ARG A 178 -8.44 6.88 26.41
C ARG A 178 -7.07 7.09 27.07
N PRO A 179 -7.03 7.39 28.38
CA PRO A 179 -5.78 7.61 29.11
C PRO A 179 -4.83 6.41 29.09
N GLU A 180 -5.35 5.19 28.95
CA GLU A 180 -4.55 3.97 28.77
C GLU A 180 -3.85 3.88 27.40
N CYS A 181 -4.14 4.82 26.49
CA CYS A 181 -3.54 4.94 25.17
C CYS A 181 -2.55 6.12 25.09
N ASP A 182 -1.87 6.45 26.20
CA ASP A 182 -0.91 7.55 26.22
C ASP A 182 0.33 7.33 25.35
N TRP A 183 0.75 8.38 24.63
CA TRP A 183 1.89 8.33 23.72
C TRP A 183 3.24 8.06 24.40
N SER A 184 3.35 8.31 25.71
CA SER A 184 4.57 7.99 26.46
C SER A 184 4.65 6.52 26.88
N ASP A 185 3.57 5.73 26.74
CA ASP A 185 3.60 4.29 26.99
C ASP A 185 4.23 3.54 25.80
N PRO A 186 5.35 2.81 26.00
CA PRO A 186 5.97 2.03 24.95
C PRO A 186 5.05 0.99 24.30
N GLN A 187 4.16 0.37 25.05
CA GLN A 187 3.26 -0.65 24.52
C GLN A 187 2.24 -0.05 23.54
N VAL A 188 1.83 1.19 23.80
CA VAL A 188 0.86 1.92 22.98
C VAL A 188 1.45 2.23 21.61
N PHE A 189 2.61 2.90 21.55
CA PHE A 189 3.19 3.23 20.24
C PHE A 189 3.73 2.00 19.52
N GLN A 190 4.32 1.01 20.20
CA GLN A 190 4.73 -0.26 19.58
C GLN A 190 3.54 -1.00 18.95
N GLY A 191 2.39 -1.00 19.63
CA GLY A 191 1.15 -1.54 19.05
C GLY A 191 0.71 -0.79 17.79
N GLY A 192 0.86 0.54 17.78
CA GLY A 192 0.63 1.38 16.59
C GLY A 192 1.58 1.05 15.44
N THR A 193 2.89 1.00 15.71
CA THR A 193 3.93 0.60 14.76
C THR A 193 3.64 -0.78 14.17
N MET A 194 3.28 -1.76 15.00
CA MET A 194 2.96 -3.10 14.52
C MET A 194 1.79 -3.10 13.52
N ARG A 195 0.74 -2.30 13.75
CA ARG A 195 -0.40 -2.19 12.82
C ARG A 195 0.02 -1.57 11.49
N VAL A 196 0.85 -0.53 11.53
CA VAL A 196 1.41 0.12 10.33
C VAL A 196 2.32 -0.82 9.55
N VAL A 197 3.24 -1.51 10.20
CA VAL A 197 4.14 -2.49 9.54
C VAL A 197 3.33 -3.63 8.93
N ARG A 198 2.33 -4.15 9.66
CA ARG A 198 1.43 -5.18 9.12
C ARG A 198 0.69 -4.67 7.88
N ARG A 199 0.27 -3.41 7.88
CA ARG A 199 -0.36 -2.78 6.72
C ARG A 199 0.61 -2.67 5.53
N ALA A 200 1.84 -2.23 5.75
CA ALA A 200 2.88 -2.20 4.72
C ALA A 200 3.13 -3.58 4.12
N ILE A 201 3.19 -4.63 4.95
CA ILE A 201 3.35 -6.02 4.48
C ILE A 201 2.19 -6.45 3.58
N MET A 202 0.95 -6.08 3.93
CA MET A 202 -0.23 -6.39 3.12
C MET A 202 -0.23 -5.64 1.79
N ASP A 203 0.20 -4.37 1.80
CA ASP A 203 0.12 -3.50 0.63
C ASP A 203 1.33 -3.53 -0.28
N ARG A 204 2.47 -4.09 0.15
CA ARG A 204 3.71 -4.07 -0.65
C ARG A 204 3.53 -4.67 -2.05
N ILE A 205 2.58 -5.59 -2.20
CA ILE A 205 2.28 -6.34 -3.42
C ILE A 205 1.32 -5.62 -4.37
N ARG A 206 0.68 -4.55 -3.92
CA ARG A 206 -0.26 -3.74 -4.71
C ARG A 206 0.49 -2.56 -5.34
N PRO A 207 0.37 -2.35 -6.65
CA PRO A 207 1.21 -1.39 -7.36
C PRO A 207 0.73 0.06 -7.24
N ASN A 208 -0.56 0.28 -7.00
CA ASN A 208 -1.14 1.61 -6.80
C ASN A 208 -1.22 2.05 -5.33
N VAL A 209 -0.52 1.35 -4.42
CA VAL A 209 -0.44 1.82 -3.04
C VAL A 209 0.68 2.83 -2.92
N THR A 210 0.29 4.07 -2.63
CA THR A 210 1.21 5.22 -2.55
C THR A 210 1.69 5.48 -1.14
N GLY A 211 0.97 5.02 -0.11
CA GLY A 211 1.39 5.26 1.26
C GLY A 211 0.48 4.64 2.31
N ILE A 212 0.81 4.98 3.56
CA ILE A 212 0.10 4.59 4.77
C ILE A 212 -0.09 5.84 5.61
N HIS A 213 -1.35 6.15 5.86
CA HIS A 213 -1.75 7.19 6.78
C HIS A 213 -1.87 6.63 8.20
N PHE A 214 -1.18 7.25 9.14
CA PHE A 214 -0.95 6.77 10.49
C PHE A 214 -2.17 7.02 11.36
N TYR A 215 -2.62 8.26 11.43
CA TYR A 215 -3.58 8.68 12.44
C TYR A 215 -4.44 9.84 11.93
N ASP A 216 -5.71 9.83 12.32
CA ASP A 216 -6.71 10.87 12.06
C ASP A 216 -6.83 11.80 13.27
N GLU A 217 -6.42 13.06 13.10
CA GLU A 217 -6.44 14.10 14.12
C GLU A 217 -5.77 13.70 15.46
N ALA A 218 -4.51 13.26 15.41
CA ALA A 218 -3.80 12.72 16.57
C ALA A 218 -3.60 13.76 17.68
N LYS A 219 -4.26 13.65 18.83
CA LYS A 219 -4.08 14.59 19.96
C LYS A 219 -3.22 13.99 21.07
N LEU A 220 -2.61 14.84 21.89
CA LEU A 220 -2.01 14.40 23.17
C LEU A 220 -3.10 13.85 24.08
N SER A 221 -2.77 12.80 24.85
CA SER A 221 -3.77 12.10 25.64
C SER A 221 -4.39 12.94 26.73
N ASP A 222 -5.72 13.00 26.82
CA ASP A 222 -6.40 13.64 27.94
C ASP A 222 -6.36 12.70 29.16
N GLY A 223 -6.19 13.28 30.35
CA GLY A 223 -6.19 12.50 31.59
C GLY A 223 -7.55 11.87 31.88
N ILE A 224 -7.58 10.87 32.78
CA ILE A 224 -8.82 10.18 33.20
C ILE A 224 -9.91 11.20 33.57
N GLY A 225 -11.09 11.08 32.94
CA GLY A 225 -12.28 11.89 33.25
C GLY A 225 -12.35 13.25 32.57
N GLY A 226 -11.70 13.44 31.42
CA GLY A 226 -11.59 14.75 30.76
C GLY A 226 -10.56 15.66 31.44
N GLY A 227 -9.54 15.05 32.05
CA GLY A 227 -8.43 15.75 32.66
C GLY A 227 -7.53 16.39 31.60
N ASN A 228 -6.86 17.47 31.98
CA ASN A 228 -5.93 18.16 31.09
C ASN A 228 -4.77 17.25 30.65
N ALA A 229 -4.56 17.12 29.34
CA ALA A 229 -3.45 16.35 28.74
C ALA A 229 -2.06 16.66 29.33
N HIS A 230 -1.86 17.81 29.94
CA HIS A 230 -0.58 18.21 30.52
C HIS A 230 -0.34 17.76 31.96
N ASN A 231 -1.24 16.97 32.56
CA ASN A 231 -1.16 16.53 33.96
C ASN A 231 -0.91 15.03 34.15
N ILE A 232 -0.36 14.33 33.14
CA ILE A 232 -0.10 12.89 33.22
C ILE A 232 1.09 12.61 34.16
N PRO A 233 0.90 11.91 35.31
CA PRO A 233 1.93 11.82 36.36
C PRO A 233 3.29 11.28 35.89
N SER A 234 3.30 10.23 35.05
CA SER A 234 4.53 9.66 34.49
C SER A 234 5.33 10.67 33.67
N GLN A 235 4.64 11.51 32.89
CA GLN A 235 5.26 12.55 32.09
C GLN A 235 5.80 13.69 32.97
N LEU A 236 5.11 14.04 34.06
CA LEU A 236 5.59 15.03 35.02
C LEU A 236 6.90 14.58 35.67
N TRP A 237 6.92 13.35 36.17
CA TRP A 237 8.12 12.77 36.78
C TRP A 237 9.28 12.67 35.80
N ALA A 238 9.02 12.24 34.56
CA ALA A 238 10.06 12.16 33.53
C ALA A 238 10.66 13.54 33.19
N TRP A 239 9.83 14.59 33.12
CA TRP A 239 10.31 15.96 32.90
C TRP A 239 11.18 16.46 34.04
N GLU A 240 10.72 16.32 35.29
CA GLU A 240 11.47 16.76 36.47
C GLU A 240 12.80 16.03 36.58
N ALA A 241 12.82 14.72 36.31
CA ALA A 241 14.03 13.93 36.29
C ALA A 241 15.00 14.36 35.16
N THR A 242 14.48 14.72 33.99
CA THR A 242 15.31 15.07 32.81
C THR A 242 15.89 16.48 32.91
N TYR A 243 15.08 17.45 33.35
CA TYR A 243 15.44 18.86 33.31
C TYR A 243 15.78 19.46 34.69
N ASN A 244 15.64 18.68 35.77
CA ASN A 244 15.84 19.12 37.15
C ASN A 244 15.06 20.41 37.50
N LYS A 245 13.84 20.54 36.94
CA LYS A 245 12.91 21.65 37.17
C LYS A 245 11.48 21.18 37.00
N SER A 246 10.56 21.74 37.79
CA SER A 246 9.12 21.55 37.56
C SER A 246 8.68 22.29 36.30
N ARG A 247 7.67 21.75 35.61
CA ARG A 247 7.07 22.42 34.46
C ARG A 247 6.15 23.58 34.87
N VAL A 248 5.80 24.43 33.91
CA VAL A 248 4.73 25.42 34.07
C VAL A 248 3.36 24.73 34.16
N ALA A 249 2.52 25.16 35.12
CA ALA A 249 1.14 24.73 35.21
C ALA A 249 0.33 25.24 34.00
N TYR A 250 -0.57 24.44 33.42
CA TYR A 250 -1.35 24.84 32.24
C TYR A 250 -2.12 26.17 32.42
N LYS A 251 -2.60 26.44 33.64
CA LYS A 251 -3.28 27.70 33.99
C LYS A 251 -2.37 28.93 33.86
N ASP A 252 -1.06 28.74 33.97
CA ASP A 252 -0.04 29.79 33.94
C ASP A 252 0.67 29.87 32.57
N ARG A 253 0.19 29.13 31.56
CA ARG A 253 0.82 29.05 30.23
C ARG A 253 1.01 30.40 29.54
N THR A 254 0.06 31.31 29.71
CA THR A 254 0.12 32.67 29.13
C THR A 254 1.04 33.59 29.91
N LYS A 255 1.29 33.28 31.19
CA LYS A 255 2.20 34.04 32.06
C LYS A 255 3.66 33.68 31.80
N TYR A 256 3.92 32.42 31.45
CA TYR A 256 5.26 31.90 31.17
C TYR A 256 5.32 31.19 29.81
N PRO A 257 5.13 31.93 28.70
CA PRO A 257 4.98 31.34 27.37
C PRO A 257 6.21 30.52 26.93
N GLU A 258 7.42 31.03 27.09
CA GLU A 258 8.61 30.28 26.63
C GLU A 258 8.82 28.95 27.39
N GLN A 259 8.56 28.94 28.69
CA GLN A 259 8.62 27.71 29.48
C GLN A 259 7.48 26.74 29.13
N TRP A 260 6.29 27.29 28.82
CA TRP A 260 5.17 26.50 28.30
C TRP A 260 5.51 25.87 26.94
N ARG A 261 6.25 26.59 26.09
CA ARG A 261 6.70 26.14 24.78
C ARG A 261 7.65 24.98 24.90
N GLU A 262 8.63 25.09 25.79
CA GLU A 262 9.60 24.03 26.07
C GLU A 262 8.90 22.74 26.51
N TRP A 263 7.95 22.83 27.45
CA TRP A 263 7.13 21.70 27.88
C TRP A 263 6.31 21.09 26.74
N SER A 264 5.66 21.93 25.94
CA SER A 264 4.82 21.48 24.83
C SER A 264 5.64 20.78 23.75
N LEU A 265 6.81 21.31 23.40
CA LEU A 265 7.71 20.69 22.42
C LEU A 265 8.27 19.35 22.92
N TRP A 266 8.65 19.27 24.20
CA TRP A 266 9.07 18.00 24.79
C TRP A 266 7.96 16.94 24.71
N LYS A 267 6.71 17.32 25.03
CA LYS A 267 5.55 16.43 24.90
C LYS A 267 5.28 15.99 23.47
N LEU A 268 5.37 16.89 22.50
CA LEU A 268 5.23 16.56 21.07
C LEU A 268 6.31 15.55 20.63
N GLY A 269 7.45 15.51 21.31
CA GLY A 269 8.50 14.51 21.11
C GLY A 269 8.01 13.06 21.24
N PHE A 270 6.97 12.78 22.04
CA PHE A 270 6.40 11.42 22.12
C PHE A 270 5.69 11.00 20.83
N MET A 271 4.91 11.91 20.25
CA MET A 271 4.23 11.68 18.98
C MET A 271 5.25 11.57 17.84
N ASP A 272 6.24 12.45 17.85
CA ASP A 272 7.34 12.46 16.89
C ASP A 272 8.12 11.14 16.90
N ALA A 273 8.44 10.61 18.10
CA ALA A 273 9.08 9.32 18.27
C ALA A 273 8.20 8.18 17.73
N ALA A 274 6.88 8.20 18.01
CA ALA A 274 5.94 7.21 17.50
C ALA A 274 5.87 7.23 15.95
N TRP A 275 5.88 8.41 15.33
CA TRP A 275 5.90 8.53 13.87
C TRP A 275 7.21 8.03 13.26
N LYS A 276 8.35 8.36 13.87
CA LYS A 276 9.67 7.88 13.43
C LYS A 276 9.78 6.36 13.51
N ASP A 277 9.31 5.76 14.60
CA ASP A 277 9.32 4.31 14.78
C ASP A 277 8.41 3.60 13.76
N ALA A 278 7.20 4.13 13.53
CA ALA A 278 6.30 3.62 12.51
C ALA A 278 6.88 3.74 11.10
N LYS A 279 7.47 4.90 10.75
CA LYS A 279 8.15 5.11 9.47
C LYS A 279 9.34 4.17 9.29
N PHE A 280 10.18 4.01 10.32
CA PHE A 280 11.29 3.06 10.28
C PHE A 280 10.80 1.65 9.94
N GLY A 281 9.71 1.21 10.57
CA GLY A 281 9.06 -0.06 10.26
C GLY A 281 8.55 -0.17 8.82
N ILE A 282 7.98 0.89 8.25
CA ILE A 282 7.58 0.93 6.83
C ILE A 282 8.79 0.83 5.92
N ASP A 283 9.84 1.60 6.19
CA ASP A 283 11.03 1.69 5.35
C ASP A 283 11.74 0.33 5.23
N LEU A 284 11.67 -0.51 6.27
CA LEU A 284 12.16 -1.90 6.24
C LEU A 284 11.32 -2.84 5.36
N VAL A 285 10.05 -2.51 5.10
CA VAL A 285 9.13 -3.34 4.31
C VAL A 285 9.07 -2.87 2.86
N LYS A 286 8.88 -1.57 2.65
CA LYS A 286 8.72 -0.93 1.34
C LYS A 286 9.00 0.57 1.47
N PRO A 287 10.25 1.02 1.26
CA PRO A 287 10.66 2.41 1.50
C PRO A 287 10.04 3.42 0.53
N GLU A 288 9.42 2.96 -0.57
CA GLU A 288 8.70 3.84 -1.49
C GLU A 288 7.31 4.25 -0.97
N LEU A 289 6.80 3.62 0.10
CA LEU A 289 5.52 3.99 0.68
C LEU A 289 5.64 5.31 1.45
N LEU A 290 4.80 6.27 1.09
CA LEU A 290 4.67 7.52 1.86
C LEU A 290 4.15 7.20 3.26
N SER A 291 4.85 7.71 4.26
CA SER A 291 4.42 7.71 5.65
C SER A 291 3.76 9.05 5.93
N ILE A 292 2.49 9.05 6.33
CA ILE A 292 1.67 10.25 6.39
C ILE A 292 0.93 10.30 7.71
N THR A 293 0.83 11.48 8.32
CA THR A 293 -0.04 11.71 9.48
C THR A 293 -0.91 12.92 9.24
N ASP A 294 -2.14 12.87 9.76
CA ASP A 294 -2.98 14.04 9.95
C ASP A 294 -2.79 14.49 11.40
N SER A 295 -2.00 15.55 11.59
CA SER A 295 -1.80 16.16 12.90
C SER A 295 -1.28 17.59 12.74
N GLN A 296 -2.12 18.58 13.03
CA GLN A 296 -1.74 19.99 13.13
C GLN A 296 -1.87 20.43 14.60
N PHE A 297 -0.76 20.61 15.29
CA PHE A 297 -0.77 21.20 16.64
C PHE A 297 0.20 22.37 16.71
N ALA A 298 -0.35 23.57 16.89
CA ALA A 298 0.42 24.74 17.26
C ALA A 298 0.54 24.84 18.78
N TYR A 299 1.68 25.37 19.19
CA TYR A 299 1.95 25.87 20.54
C TYR A 299 0.85 26.82 21.09
N ASN A 300 0.09 27.48 20.22
CA ASN A 300 -0.89 28.51 20.57
C ASN A 300 -2.36 28.08 20.43
N ASP A 301 -2.67 26.88 19.94
CA ASP A 301 -4.05 26.58 19.59
C ASP A 301 -4.90 26.12 20.78
N LEU A 302 -5.97 26.87 21.01
CA LEU A 302 -6.99 26.66 22.02
C LEU A 302 -8.25 25.99 21.45
N SER A 303 -8.37 25.73 20.13
CA SER A 303 -9.60 25.14 19.56
C SER A 303 -9.55 24.78 18.06
N HIS A 304 -8.56 24.03 17.57
CA HIS A 304 -8.45 23.48 16.20
C HIS A 304 -7.60 24.30 15.19
N GLY A 305 -6.40 23.76 14.91
CA GLY A 305 -5.56 23.98 13.71
C GLY A 305 -4.85 25.32 13.57
N TYR A 306 -3.51 25.35 13.76
CA TYR A 306 -2.52 26.03 12.90
C TYR A 306 -1.10 25.44 13.13
N TYR A 307 -0.19 25.73 12.20
CA TYR A 307 1.07 25.02 11.92
C TYR A 307 2.19 25.25 12.95
N TYR A 308 2.85 24.16 13.36
CA TYR A 308 4.26 24.19 13.71
C TYR A 308 5.02 23.21 12.81
N ASN A 309 6.11 23.67 12.21
CA ASN A 309 7.19 22.82 11.73
C ASN A 309 7.73 22.03 12.92
N VAL A 310 7.09 20.91 13.26
CA VAL A 310 7.88 19.78 13.72
C VAL A 310 8.80 19.51 12.55
N ASN A 311 10.09 19.71 12.73
CA ASN A 311 11.08 19.48 11.67
C ASN A 311 10.83 18.06 11.12
N ASP A 312 10.23 17.98 9.93
CA ASP A 312 9.25 16.95 9.56
C ASP A 312 9.81 15.53 9.71
N SER A 313 9.36 14.80 10.74
CA SER A 313 9.69 13.37 10.87
C SER A 313 9.10 12.54 9.75
N LEU A 314 8.08 13.05 9.07
CA LEU A 314 7.38 12.39 7.98
C LEU A 314 7.40 13.25 6.71
N PRO A 315 7.53 12.65 5.52
CA PRO A 315 7.71 13.39 4.27
C PRO A 315 6.48 14.19 3.80
N VAL A 316 5.29 13.95 4.37
CA VAL A 316 4.03 14.58 3.94
C VAL A 316 3.11 14.79 5.14
N LEU A 317 2.58 16.01 5.26
CA LEU A 317 1.50 16.37 6.16
C LEU A 317 0.17 16.40 5.38
N LEU A 318 -0.87 15.82 5.96
CA LEU A 318 -2.22 15.84 5.41
C LEU A 318 -3.11 16.66 6.34
N GLY A 319 -3.81 17.67 5.82
CA GLY A 319 -4.70 18.49 6.64
C GLY A 319 -6.06 17.84 6.83
N HIS A 320 -6.75 18.19 7.91
CA HIS A 320 -8.12 17.76 8.11
C HIS A 320 -9.01 18.25 6.95
N GLY A 321 -9.62 17.31 6.23
CA GLY A 321 -10.44 17.59 5.04
C GLY A 321 -9.70 17.54 3.70
N GLY A 322 -8.39 17.27 3.68
CA GLY A 322 -7.58 17.13 2.46
C GLY A 322 -6.35 18.01 2.42
#